data_AF-A0AAN8MMW7-F1
#
_entry.id   AF-A0AAN8MMW7-F1
#
_cell.length_a   1.000
_cell.length_b   1.000
_cell.length_c   1.000
_cell.angle_alpha   90.00
_cell.angle_beta   90.00
_cell.angle_gamma   90.00
#
_symmetry.space_group_name_H-M   'P 1'
#
loop_
_entity.id
_entity.type
_entity.pdbx_description
1 polymer ?
#
loop_
_entity_poly.entity_id
_entity_poly.type
_entity_poly.pdbx_seq_one_letter_code
_entity_poly.pdbx_strand_id
1 'polypeptide(L)'
;MSTRWSGSANVGARGAEHTTEYLVSIIMSNPKSGAVLFSLVPIKAEDSSIKYASLRIGLYLGPRDTKSNKIDTIVPVCSSRRKFITGHTPHTSHILLRNNTQKDLVTTVIYNKCLVMGGYIAVIGALNVDLIFTSEKPLGIGESINTLNFAKMHGGKGANTAVAAHRFCLQGPETGSDRTLSTDIDIQVALHGAVGGDEYGRLLKEELAEAGIDVSGVDTLPSSVSGICCVLVDAKTGESSNIAYQGANINWRPSAALMDRLQGSKGPDRPDLIILHLDTSLEVVRKILKTAAEFKIDTLLNPSPVTDLGTEIYHNLTHLILNEPEAMRLSRVDFGKFPTKAAWQKAGMYFIKLGVIHVVITLGAKGAYYITADRSGLVSLTENVNVIDSTGAGDTFTGTYAVEYVRKKRLGIWNVTTAVERACKAATATVGRLGAHDLGL
;
A
#
# COMPACT_ATOMS: atom_id res chain seq x y z
N MET A 1 29.47 13.48 22.01
CA MET A 1 29.07 13.82 23.39
C MET A 1 27.57 14.03 23.39
N SER A 2 26.79 13.11 23.96
CA SER A 2 25.36 13.34 24.23
C SER A 2 25.25 14.06 25.57
N THR A 3 24.71 15.27 25.56
CA THR A 3 24.47 16.02 26.80
C THR A 3 22.96 16.23 26.89
N ARG A 4 22.33 15.74 27.97
CA ARG A 4 20.91 15.99 28.23
C ARG A 4 20.74 17.47 28.59
N TRP A 5 19.91 18.18 27.83
CA TRP A 5 19.50 19.54 28.16
C TRP A 5 17.99 19.56 28.36
N SER A 6 17.53 20.08 29.50
CA SER A 6 16.12 20.35 29.78
C SER A 6 15.83 21.83 29.51
N GLY A 7 14.85 22.14 28.66
CA GLY A 7 14.39 23.50 28.41
C GLY A 7 12.86 23.56 28.37
N SER A 8 12.27 24.58 28.99
CA SER A 8 10.83 24.84 28.98
C SER A 8 10.43 25.72 27.80
N ALA A 9 9.47 25.27 26.99
CA ALA A 9 8.90 26.07 25.90
C ALA A 9 7.50 26.55 26.29
N ASN A 10 7.27 27.87 26.28
CA ASN A 10 5.94 28.43 26.45
C ASN A 10 5.15 28.34 25.14
N VAL A 11 4.15 27.45 25.13
CA VAL A 11 3.19 27.29 24.04
C VAL A 11 2.06 28.28 24.24
N GLY A 12 2.07 29.36 23.45
CA GLY A 12 1.03 30.38 23.50
C GLY A 12 -0.29 29.90 22.86
N ALA A 13 -1.11 29.21 23.64
CA ALA A 13 -2.56 29.36 23.61
C ALA A 13 -2.96 29.61 25.07
N ARG A 14 -3.85 30.58 25.33
CA ARG A 14 -4.21 30.98 26.71
C ARG A 14 -4.49 29.74 27.60
N GLY A 15 -3.60 29.48 28.57
CA GLY A 15 -3.98 28.78 29.80
C GLY A 15 -3.46 27.37 30.10
N ALA A 16 -2.44 26.81 29.44
CA ALA A 16 -1.81 25.57 29.93
C ALA A 16 -0.32 25.45 29.56
N GLU A 17 0.54 25.26 30.57
CA GLU A 17 1.96 24.95 30.41
C GLU A 17 2.15 23.43 30.27
N HIS A 18 2.70 22.97 29.13
CA HIS A 18 3.13 21.59 28.95
C HIS A 18 4.60 21.56 28.52
N THR A 19 5.42 20.83 29.28
CA THR A 19 6.84 20.61 29.01
C THR A 19 7.07 19.30 28.26
N THR A 20 7.57 19.37 27.03
CA THR A 20 8.02 18.22 26.24
C THR A 20 9.54 18.11 26.29
N GLU A 21 10.09 16.96 26.68
CA GLU A 21 11.53 16.72 26.71
C GLU A 21 12.08 16.28 25.34
N TYR A 22 13.17 16.91 24.90
CA TYR A 22 13.89 16.57 23.66
C TYR A 22 15.32 16.11 23.96
N LEU A 23 15.80 15.12 23.21
CA LEU A 23 17.19 14.69 23.15
C LEU A 23 17.86 15.49 22.04
N VAL A 24 18.83 16.31 22.42
CA VAL A 24 19.62 17.09 21.46
C VAL A 24 20.95 16.38 21.24
N SER A 25 21.23 15.96 20.00
CA SER A 25 22.53 15.40 19.63
C SER A 25 23.26 16.36 18.68
N ILE A 26 24.50 16.72 19.03
CA ILE A 26 25.37 17.49 18.14
C ILE A 26 25.91 16.53 17.09
N ILE A 27 25.53 16.76 15.83
CA ILE A 27 25.98 15.94 14.69
C ILE A 27 27.36 16.39 14.23
N MET A 28 27.58 17.71 14.10
CA MET A 28 28.86 18.30 13.70
C MET A 28 29.02 19.69 14.28
N SER A 29 30.26 20.07 14.61
CA SER A 29 30.61 21.45 14.98
C SER A 29 31.79 21.91 14.15
N ASN A 30 31.70 23.08 13.51
CA ASN A 30 32.81 23.70 12.81
C ASN A 30 33.46 24.78 13.70
N PRO A 31 34.67 24.54 14.24
CA PRO A 31 35.30 25.45 15.20
C PRO A 31 35.78 26.77 14.59
N LYS A 32 35.90 26.88 13.25
CA LYS A 32 36.32 28.14 12.59
C LYS A 32 35.16 29.09 12.31
N SER A 33 33.93 28.59 12.12
CA SER A 33 32.75 29.40 11.81
C SER A 33 31.76 29.51 12.97
N GLY A 34 31.93 28.73 14.04
CA GLY A 34 30.99 28.67 15.16
C GLY A 34 29.68 27.97 14.85
N ALA A 35 29.54 27.38 13.65
CA ALA A 35 28.34 26.67 13.23
C ALA A 35 28.25 25.30 13.92
N VAL A 36 27.09 24.98 14.49
CA VAL A 36 26.79 23.70 15.13
C VAL A 36 25.53 23.11 14.51
N LEU A 37 25.62 21.86 14.07
CA LEU A 37 24.52 21.07 13.53
C LEU A 37 23.97 20.18 14.64
N PHE A 38 22.66 20.28 14.92
CA PHE A 38 21.99 19.48 15.94
C PHE A 38 20.89 18.63 15.32
N SER A 39 20.64 17.45 15.91
CA SER A 39 19.43 16.66 15.72
C SER A 39 18.61 16.68 17.02
N LEU A 40 17.29 16.79 16.87
CA LEU A 40 16.34 16.82 17.96
C LEU A 40 15.44 15.59 17.86
N VAL A 41 15.43 14.76 18.91
CA VAL A 41 14.59 13.56 19.03
C VAL A 41 13.72 13.70 20.27
N PRO A 42 12.38 13.73 20.18
CA PRO A 42 11.53 13.81 21.36
C PRO A 42 11.70 12.55 22.24
N ILE A 43 11.87 12.74 23.55
CA ILE A 43 12.19 11.63 24.50
C ILE A 43 10.91 11.00 25.06
N LYS A 44 9.83 11.77 25.20
CA LYS A 44 8.51 11.29 25.65
C LYS A 44 7.40 12.19 25.11
N ALA A 45 6.49 11.61 24.34
CA ALA A 45 5.15 12.15 24.15
C ALA A 45 4.21 11.28 24.98
N GLU A 46 3.99 11.63 26.24
CA GLU A 46 3.06 10.89 27.12
C GLU A 46 1.59 11.21 26.83
N ASP A 47 1.30 12.05 25.84
CA ASP A 47 -0.08 12.34 25.46
C ASP A 47 -0.26 12.37 23.93
N SER A 48 -1.13 11.48 23.45
CA SER A 48 -1.55 11.34 22.05
C SER A 48 -2.34 12.54 21.51
N SER A 49 -2.54 13.57 22.33
CA SER A 49 -3.23 14.82 22.01
C SER A 49 -2.32 15.91 21.40
N ILE A 50 -0.98 15.75 21.42
CA ILE A 50 -0.04 16.75 20.89
C ILE A 50 -0.02 16.67 19.35
N LYS A 51 -0.87 17.48 18.71
CA LYS A 51 -1.02 17.52 17.24
C LYS A 51 -0.01 18.42 16.52
N TYR A 52 0.67 19.32 17.24
CA TYR A 52 1.73 20.19 16.69
C TYR A 52 2.74 20.54 17.78
N ALA A 53 4.03 20.50 17.46
CA ALA A 53 5.07 21.13 18.28
C ALA A 53 5.59 22.37 17.52
N SER A 54 5.27 23.58 17.99
CA SER A 54 5.97 24.78 17.53
C SER A 54 7.33 24.83 18.21
N LEU A 55 8.40 24.51 17.47
CA LEU A 55 9.76 24.56 17.99
C LEU A 55 10.23 26.03 18.07
N ARG A 56 10.20 26.64 19.27
CA ARG A 56 10.91 27.90 19.53
C ARG A 56 12.35 27.57 19.91
N ILE A 57 13.27 27.74 18.97
CA ILE A 57 14.71 27.59 19.22
C ILE A 57 15.22 28.89 19.86
N GLY A 58 15.51 28.86 21.16
CA GLY A 58 16.27 29.91 21.84
C GLY A 58 17.76 29.58 21.76
N LEU A 59 18.56 30.45 21.15
CA LEU A 59 20.03 30.32 21.15
C LEU A 59 20.59 30.90 22.44
N TYR A 60 21.28 30.07 23.23
CA TYR A 60 22.08 30.52 24.37
C TYR A 60 23.53 30.72 23.93
N LEU A 61 24.03 31.95 24.03
CA LEU A 61 25.45 32.27 23.86
C LEU A 61 25.95 32.80 25.20
N GLY A 62 26.99 32.20 25.77
CA GLY A 62 27.71 32.80 26.90
C GLY A 62 29.11 32.22 27.08
N PRO A 63 30.01 32.86 27.88
CA PRO A 63 29.94 34.21 28.46
C PRO A 63 31.16 35.09 28.11
N ARG A 64 30.98 36.43 28.15
CA ARG A 64 31.87 37.46 28.73
C ARG A 64 31.38 38.85 28.32
N ASP A 65 30.40 39.39 29.03
CA ASP A 65 30.62 40.51 29.96
C ASP A 65 29.27 41.03 30.46
N THR A 66 29.30 41.53 31.69
CA THR A 66 28.13 41.98 32.44
C THR A 66 27.51 43.25 31.83
N LYS A 67 26.21 43.17 31.53
CA LYS A 67 25.14 44.18 31.70
C LYS A 67 24.22 44.24 30.48
N SER A 68 22.93 44.08 30.77
CA SER A 68 21.74 44.31 29.93
C SER A 68 21.74 43.64 28.55
N ASN A 69 20.77 42.78 28.27
CA ASN A 69 20.03 42.85 26.99
C ASN A 69 18.78 41.97 27.07
N LYS A 70 17.62 42.64 27.02
CA LYS A 70 16.34 42.04 26.63
C LYS A 70 16.42 41.69 25.14
N ILE A 71 15.78 40.60 24.73
CA ILE A 71 15.58 40.25 23.32
C ILE A 71 14.15 40.63 22.95
N ASP A 72 14.02 41.63 22.09
CA ASP A 72 12.75 42.04 21.50
C ASP A 72 12.63 41.48 20.07
N THR A 73 11.71 40.51 19.92
CA THR A 73 11.02 40.10 18.67
C THR A 73 11.84 39.47 17.52
N ILE A 74 11.41 38.28 17.05
CA ILE A 74 11.82 37.66 15.78
C ILE A 74 10.65 37.73 14.80
N VAL A 75 10.87 38.30 13.61
CA VAL A 75 9.87 38.43 12.54
C VAL A 75 10.05 37.29 11.52
N PRO A 76 9.01 36.49 11.19
CA PRO A 76 9.11 35.48 10.15
C PRO A 76 9.04 36.14 8.77
N VAL A 77 10.06 35.92 7.92
CA VAL A 77 10.03 36.33 6.51
C VAL A 77 9.56 35.13 5.68
N CYS A 78 8.32 35.21 5.20
CA CYS A 78 7.78 34.26 4.23
C CYS A 78 7.99 34.84 2.83
N SER A 79 8.80 34.20 1.98
CA SER A 79 8.91 34.62 0.57
C SER A 79 8.88 33.46 -0.43
N SER A 80 7.80 33.51 -1.22
CA SER A 80 7.65 33.14 -2.64
C SER A 80 6.94 31.84 -3.01
N ARG A 81 5.87 32.05 -3.78
CA ARG A 81 5.11 31.08 -4.58
C ARG A 81 6.00 30.53 -5.70
N ARG A 82 6.24 29.21 -5.75
CA ARG A 82 6.60 28.50 -7.00
C ARG A 82 6.03 27.08 -7.00
N LYS A 83 5.47 26.69 -8.14
CA LYS A 83 5.06 25.33 -8.51
C LYS A 83 6.30 24.43 -8.68
N PHE A 84 6.31 23.21 -8.14
CA PHE A 84 7.30 22.14 -8.43
C PHE A 84 6.63 20.77 -8.17
N ILE A 85 6.38 19.93 -9.18
CA ILE A 85 7.22 18.92 -9.86
C ILE A 85 7.87 17.92 -8.89
N THR A 86 7.41 16.67 -9.02
CA THR A 86 7.75 15.44 -8.29
C THR A 86 9.21 15.04 -8.45
N GLY A 87 9.89 14.80 -7.33
CA GLY A 87 11.23 14.22 -7.30
C GLY A 87 11.74 14.03 -5.88
N HIS A 88 12.21 12.82 -5.57
CA HIS A 88 12.83 12.47 -4.30
C HIS A 88 14.07 13.32 -4.02
N THR A 89 13.92 14.39 -3.23
CA THR A 89 15.03 15.05 -2.54
C THR A 89 14.56 15.50 -1.16
N PRO A 90 15.40 15.42 -0.11
CA PRO A 90 15.08 15.99 1.20
C PRO A 90 14.79 17.48 1.04
N HIS A 91 13.58 17.91 1.40
CA HIS A 91 13.21 19.32 1.32
C HIS A 91 14.03 20.13 2.33
N THR A 92 15.08 20.77 1.84
CA THR A 92 15.90 21.67 2.65
C THR A 92 15.30 23.07 2.54
N SER A 93 14.64 23.54 3.60
CA SER A 93 14.22 24.94 3.69
C SER A 93 15.29 25.72 4.44
N HIS A 94 15.94 26.68 3.78
CA HIS A 94 16.91 27.56 4.43
C HIS A 94 16.15 28.67 5.16
N ILE A 95 16.34 28.78 6.48
CA ILE A 95 15.86 29.93 7.27
C ILE A 95 17.05 30.87 7.47
N LEU A 96 16.99 32.04 6.85
CA LEU A 96 17.97 33.12 7.06
C LEU A 96 17.59 33.89 8.32
N LEU A 97 18.40 33.78 9.38
CA LEU A 97 18.30 34.63 10.55
C LEU A 97 19.30 35.77 10.43
N ARG A 98 18.80 37.01 10.29
CA ARG A 98 19.64 38.22 10.32
C ARG A 98 19.78 38.72 11.75
N ASN A 99 21.02 38.98 12.16
CA ASN A 99 21.33 39.75 13.37
C ASN A 99 21.65 41.21 12.97
N ASN A 100 21.25 42.18 13.79
CA ASN A 100 21.46 43.62 13.56
C ASN A 100 22.93 44.08 13.67
N THR A 101 23.88 43.16 13.88
CA THR A 101 25.32 43.44 13.84
C THR A 101 25.97 42.56 12.76
N GLN A 102 26.12 43.12 11.56
CA GLN A 102 26.80 42.67 10.32
C GLN A 102 27.74 41.44 10.37
N LYS A 103 27.24 40.25 10.70
CA LYS A 103 27.84 38.97 10.31
C LYS A 103 26.72 38.00 9.97
N ASP A 104 26.65 37.61 8.70
CA ASP A 104 25.69 36.62 8.21
C ASP A 104 26.00 35.26 8.84
N LEU A 105 25.10 34.76 9.70
CA LEU A 105 25.14 33.38 10.16
C LEU A 105 24.12 32.57 9.35
N VAL A 106 24.63 31.73 8.45
CA VAL A 106 23.80 30.79 7.70
C VAL A 106 23.57 29.56 8.59
N THR A 107 22.37 29.42 9.14
CA THR A 107 21.93 28.20 9.82
C THR A 107 20.96 27.46 8.92
N THR A 108 21.31 26.22 8.57
CA THR A 108 20.40 25.30 7.87
C THR A 108 19.61 24.52 8.90
N VAL A 109 18.30 24.77 9.00
CA VAL A 109 17.38 23.92 9.77
C VAL A 109 16.82 22.88 8.82
N ILE A 110 17.28 21.64 8.95
CA ILE A 110 16.68 20.51 8.24
C ILE A 110 15.42 20.12 9.03
N TYR A 111 14.25 20.56 8.57
CA TYR A 111 13.01 19.91 8.96
C TYR A 111 12.97 18.56 8.25
N ASN A 112 13.35 17.50 8.96
CA ASN A 112 12.72 16.23 8.64
C ASN A 112 11.24 16.45 8.95
N LYS A 113 10.40 16.50 7.90
CA LYS A 113 8.96 16.27 8.03
C LYS A 113 8.85 15.13 9.03
N CYS A 114 8.24 15.38 10.20
CA CYS A 114 8.08 14.38 11.24
C CYS A 114 7.71 13.10 10.51
N LEU A 115 8.58 12.08 10.57
CA LEU A 115 8.39 10.81 9.88
C LEU A 115 7.11 10.23 10.45
N VAL A 116 5.97 10.64 9.90
CA VAL A 116 4.76 9.85 9.89
C VAL A 116 5.24 8.65 9.12
N MET A 117 5.66 7.61 9.85
CA MET A 117 6.14 6.40 9.23
C MET A 117 5.07 6.00 8.24
N GLY A 118 5.39 5.96 6.96
CA GLY A 118 4.42 5.56 5.94
C GLY A 118 3.89 4.16 6.24
N GLY A 119 2.72 3.82 5.72
CA GLY A 119 2.31 2.43 5.62
C GLY A 119 3.16 1.70 4.57
N TYR A 120 3.29 0.39 4.71
CA TYR A 120 3.96 -0.43 3.70
C TYR A 120 3.15 -1.69 3.39
N ILE A 121 2.86 -1.90 2.11
CA ILE A 121 2.20 -3.08 1.57
C ILE A 121 3.19 -3.83 0.69
N ALA A 122 3.48 -5.08 1.05
CA ALA A 122 4.24 -5.99 0.22
C ALA A 122 3.27 -6.89 -0.56
N VAL A 123 3.23 -6.75 -1.89
CA VAL A 123 2.45 -7.62 -2.76
C VAL A 123 3.37 -8.72 -3.26
N ILE A 124 3.02 -9.97 -2.95
CA ILE A 124 3.75 -11.16 -3.40
C ILE A 124 2.84 -11.92 -4.37
N GLY A 125 3.20 -11.95 -5.65
CA GLY A 125 2.34 -12.57 -6.65
C GLY A 125 2.96 -12.61 -8.04
N ALA A 126 2.24 -13.24 -8.96
CA ALA A 126 2.71 -13.40 -10.32
C ALA A 126 2.73 -12.10 -11.13
N LEU A 127 3.65 -12.10 -12.10
CA LEU A 127 3.73 -11.17 -13.20
C LEU A 127 3.56 -11.97 -14.50
N ASN A 128 2.61 -11.57 -15.33
CA ASN A 128 2.35 -12.21 -16.62
C ASN A 128 2.35 -11.18 -17.74
N VAL A 129 2.62 -11.63 -18.96
CA VAL A 129 2.14 -10.96 -20.17
C VAL A 129 0.83 -11.60 -20.59
N ASP A 130 -0.21 -10.78 -20.69
CA ASP A 130 -1.53 -11.21 -21.13
C ASP A 130 -1.66 -10.98 -22.64
N LEU A 131 -1.84 -12.08 -23.37
CA LEU A 131 -2.05 -12.15 -24.81
C LEU A 131 -3.56 -12.28 -25.07
N ILE A 132 -4.19 -11.16 -25.38
CA ILE A 132 -5.64 -11.05 -25.48
C ILE A 132 -6.06 -11.15 -26.95
N PHE A 133 -6.88 -12.15 -27.24
CA PHE A 133 -7.47 -12.40 -28.54
C PHE A 133 -8.98 -12.12 -28.45
N THR A 134 -9.52 -11.34 -29.37
CA THR A 134 -10.96 -11.09 -29.44
C THR A 134 -11.57 -11.89 -30.58
N SER A 135 -12.65 -12.63 -30.38
CA SER A 135 -13.32 -13.46 -31.40
C SER A 135 -14.82 -13.25 -31.43
N GLU A 136 -15.48 -13.57 -32.56
CA GLU A 136 -16.94 -13.45 -32.70
C GLU A 136 -17.74 -14.52 -31.95
N LYS A 137 -17.06 -15.59 -31.52
CA LYS A 137 -17.60 -16.72 -30.78
C LYS A 137 -16.51 -17.35 -29.89
N PRO A 138 -16.88 -18.13 -28.86
CA PRO A 138 -15.94 -18.92 -28.08
C PRO A 138 -15.28 -20.01 -28.94
N LEU A 139 -14.08 -20.45 -28.55
CA LEU A 139 -13.35 -21.52 -29.25
C LEU A 139 -13.90 -22.90 -28.85
N GLY A 140 -14.43 -23.64 -29.82
CA GLY A 140 -14.84 -25.03 -29.63
C GLY A 140 -13.68 -26.03 -29.68
N ILE A 141 -13.91 -27.25 -29.19
CA ILE A 141 -12.94 -28.35 -29.27
C ILE A 141 -12.67 -28.68 -30.74
N GLY A 142 -11.39 -28.64 -31.15
CA GLY A 142 -10.96 -28.96 -32.51
C GLY A 142 -11.22 -27.87 -33.55
N GLU A 143 -11.75 -26.72 -33.14
CA GLU A 143 -11.93 -25.58 -34.03
C GLU A 143 -10.63 -24.79 -34.20
N SER A 144 -10.48 -24.17 -35.37
CA SER A 144 -9.49 -23.12 -35.63
C SER A 144 -10.25 -21.90 -36.13
N ILE A 145 -10.10 -20.77 -35.45
CA ILE A 145 -10.81 -19.53 -35.77
C ILE A 145 -9.84 -18.38 -35.99
N ASN A 146 -10.21 -17.43 -36.85
CA ASN A 146 -9.52 -16.15 -36.94
C ASN A 146 -10.06 -15.21 -35.85
N THR A 147 -9.15 -14.42 -35.28
CA THR A 147 -9.50 -13.43 -34.26
C THR A 147 -9.76 -12.09 -34.93
N LEU A 148 -10.63 -11.29 -34.34
CA LEU A 148 -10.96 -9.93 -34.78
C LEU A 148 -9.83 -8.95 -34.42
N ASN A 149 -9.30 -9.09 -33.20
CA ASN A 149 -8.26 -8.22 -32.65
C ASN A 149 -7.27 -9.03 -31.81
N PHE A 150 -6.07 -8.47 -31.66
CA PHE A 150 -5.02 -8.96 -30.77
C PHE A 150 -4.46 -7.79 -29.97
N ALA A 151 -4.28 -7.99 -28.66
CA ALA A 151 -3.63 -7.05 -27.77
C ALA A 151 -2.65 -7.79 -26.84
N LYS A 152 -1.59 -7.09 -26.45
CA LYS A 152 -0.61 -7.56 -25.49
C LYS A 152 -0.55 -6.56 -24.34
N MET A 153 -0.77 -7.02 -23.12
CA MET A 153 -0.77 -6.19 -21.90
C MET A 153 0.11 -6.84 -20.83
N HIS A 154 0.58 -6.05 -19.85
CA HIS A 154 1.03 -6.63 -18.59
C HIS A 154 -0.16 -7.21 -17.83
N GLY A 155 0.06 -8.23 -17.03
CA GLY A 155 -0.96 -8.89 -16.23
C GLY A 155 -0.36 -9.68 -15.08
N GLY A 156 -1.13 -10.65 -14.58
CA GLY A 156 -0.82 -11.35 -13.34
C GLY A 156 -1.43 -10.65 -12.12
N LYS A 157 -2.00 -11.43 -11.21
CA LYS A 157 -2.82 -10.88 -10.11
C LYS A 157 -1.98 -10.06 -9.13
N GLY A 158 -0.74 -10.48 -8.90
CA GLY A 158 0.24 -9.74 -8.12
C GLY A 158 0.48 -8.34 -8.70
N ALA A 159 0.83 -8.27 -9.98
CA ALA A 159 1.06 -7.00 -10.67
C ALA A 159 -0.20 -6.12 -10.68
N ASN A 160 -1.36 -6.67 -11.09
CA ASN A 160 -2.62 -5.93 -11.13
C ASN A 160 -3.02 -5.37 -9.77
N THR A 161 -2.87 -6.17 -8.70
CA THR A 161 -3.20 -5.74 -7.33
C THR A 161 -2.23 -4.66 -6.83
N ALA A 162 -0.94 -4.77 -7.16
CA ALA A 162 0.05 -3.75 -6.82
C ALA A 162 -0.26 -2.42 -7.53
N VAL A 163 -0.58 -2.47 -8.83
CA VAL A 163 -0.99 -1.29 -9.61
C VAL A 163 -2.25 -0.66 -9.03
N ALA A 164 -3.28 -1.46 -8.73
CA ALA A 164 -4.51 -0.95 -8.13
C ALA A 164 -4.27 -0.29 -6.76
N ALA A 165 -3.50 -0.94 -5.88
CA ALA A 165 -3.15 -0.39 -4.58
C ALA A 165 -2.38 0.93 -4.73
N HIS A 166 -1.35 0.97 -5.58
CA HIS A 166 -0.55 2.17 -5.81
C HIS A 166 -1.41 3.34 -6.33
N ARG A 167 -2.24 3.10 -7.34
CA ARG A 167 -3.15 4.13 -7.89
C ARG A 167 -4.11 4.65 -6.83
N PHE A 168 -4.64 3.77 -5.98
CA PHE A 168 -5.52 4.18 -4.91
C PHE A 168 -4.79 4.99 -3.81
N CYS A 169 -3.48 4.76 -3.61
CA CYS A 169 -2.67 5.63 -2.76
C CYS A 169 -2.52 7.06 -3.34
N LEU A 170 -2.42 7.20 -4.66
CA LEU A 170 -2.29 8.51 -5.34
C LEU A 170 -3.58 9.34 -5.32
N GLN A 171 -4.74 8.69 -5.22
CA GLN A 171 -6.01 9.37 -5.01
C GLN A 171 -6.04 9.89 -3.56
N GLY A 172 -5.62 11.15 -3.39
CA GLY A 172 -5.63 11.85 -2.10
C GLY A 172 -7.01 11.84 -1.43
N PRO A 173 -7.12 12.26 -0.16
CA PRO A 173 -8.39 12.27 0.56
C PRO A 173 -9.46 13.02 -0.24
N GLU A 174 -10.68 12.46 -0.25
CA GLU A 174 -11.83 12.95 -1.00
C GLU A 174 -11.88 14.48 -1.03
N THR A 175 -11.92 15.04 -2.24
CA THR A 175 -12.12 16.47 -2.52
C THR A 175 -13.45 16.91 -1.91
N GLY A 176 -13.41 17.34 -0.65
CA GLY A 176 -14.62 17.72 0.09
C GLY A 176 -14.46 17.76 1.61
N SER A 177 -13.47 17.07 2.17
CA SER A 177 -13.11 17.24 3.59
C SER A 177 -12.06 18.34 3.76
N ASP A 178 -12.27 19.19 4.76
CA ASP A 178 -11.45 20.34 5.11
C ASP A 178 -9.94 20.00 5.07
N ARG A 179 -9.20 20.61 4.14
CA ARG A 179 -7.76 20.39 3.88
C ARG A 179 -6.85 20.77 5.05
N THR A 180 -7.42 21.11 6.20
CA THR A 180 -6.70 21.46 7.44
C THR A 180 -6.37 20.24 8.31
N LEU A 181 -6.92 19.05 8.01
CA LEU A 181 -6.50 17.77 8.61
C LEU A 181 -5.81 16.90 7.56
N SER A 182 -4.48 17.05 7.42
CA SER A 182 -3.67 16.09 6.64
C SER A 182 -3.66 14.75 7.39
N THR A 183 -4.60 13.87 7.06
CA THR A 183 -4.60 12.45 7.44
C THR A 183 -3.89 11.60 6.39
N ASP A 184 -2.92 12.19 5.68
CA ASP A 184 -2.20 11.54 4.57
C ASP A 184 -1.17 10.58 5.14
N ILE A 185 -1.59 9.36 5.46
CA ILE A 185 -0.67 8.25 5.60
C ILE A 185 -0.20 7.92 4.19
N ASP A 186 1.06 8.25 3.91
CA ASP A 186 1.75 7.79 2.70
C ASP A 186 1.91 6.27 2.79
N ILE A 187 1.41 5.53 1.80
CA ILE A 187 1.45 4.06 1.79
C ILE A 187 2.27 3.63 0.59
N GLN A 188 3.42 3.04 0.88
CA GLN A 188 4.28 2.44 -0.13
C GLN A 188 3.77 1.05 -0.49
N VAL A 189 3.82 0.73 -1.79
CA VAL A 189 3.44 -0.57 -2.33
C VAL A 189 4.64 -1.10 -3.10
N ALA A 190 5.15 -2.27 -2.69
CA ALA A 190 6.22 -2.95 -3.41
C ALA A 190 5.76 -4.31 -3.90
N LEU A 191 6.14 -4.63 -5.13
CA LEU A 191 5.89 -5.90 -5.77
C LEU A 191 7.10 -6.82 -5.62
N HIS A 192 6.85 -8.04 -5.15
CA HIS A 192 7.82 -9.12 -5.04
C HIS A 192 7.37 -10.32 -5.85
N GLY A 193 8.28 -10.90 -6.61
CA GLY A 193 7.98 -11.99 -7.53
C GLY A 193 9.13 -12.20 -8.50
N ALA A 194 8.87 -12.86 -9.63
CA ALA A 194 9.87 -13.05 -10.67
C ALA A 194 9.33 -12.86 -12.07
N VAL A 195 10.23 -12.47 -12.95
CA VAL A 195 10.11 -12.57 -14.40
C VAL A 195 11.21 -13.47 -14.97
N GLY A 196 11.01 -13.93 -16.20
CA GLY A 196 12.02 -14.70 -16.93
C GLY A 196 13.16 -13.83 -17.45
N GLY A 197 14.20 -14.47 -17.98
CA GLY A 197 15.31 -13.82 -18.69
C GLY A 197 14.98 -13.40 -20.13
N ASP A 198 13.70 -13.44 -20.51
CA ASP A 198 13.20 -13.12 -21.84
C ASP A 198 12.82 -11.64 -22.00
N GLU A 199 12.46 -11.27 -23.22
CA GLU A 199 12.02 -9.90 -23.55
C GLU A 199 10.78 -9.48 -22.75
N TYR A 200 9.86 -10.41 -22.51
CA TYR A 200 8.66 -10.14 -21.71
C TYR A 200 9.01 -9.73 -20.29
N GLY A 201 10.00 -10.38 -19.68
CA GLY A 201 10.42 -10.04 -18.33
C GLY A 201 11.02 -8.65 -18.22
N ARG A 202 11.80 -8.24 -19.23
CA ARG A 202 12.31 -6.87 -19.32
C ARG A 202 11.17 -5.86 -19.46
N LEU A 203 10.26 -6.08 -20.41
CA LEU A 203 9.13 -5.19 -20.68
C LEU A 203 8.21 -5.02 -19.46
N LEU A 204 7.87 -6.12 -18.77
CA LEU A 204 7.02 -6.08 -17.58
C LEU A 204 7.62 -5.21 -16.47
N LYS A 205 8.93 -5.34 -16.21
CA LYS A 205 9.60 -4.53 -15.18
C LYS A 205 9.65 -3.06 -15.54
N GLU A 206 9.89 -2.73 -16.81
CA GLU A 206 9.90 -1.36 -17.32
C GLU A 206 8.51 -0.71 -17.20
N GLU A 207 7.46 -1.36 -17.73
CA GLU A 207 6.09 -0.83 -17.71
C GLU A 207 5.58 -0.61 -16.26
N LEU A 208 5.85 -1.55 -15.35
CA LEU A 208 5.45 -1.42 -13.95
C LEU A 208 6.22 -0.32 -13.21
N ALA A 209 7.52 -0.17 -13.50
CA ALA A 209 8.32 0.92 -12.93
C ALA A 209 7.85 2.29 -13.44
N GLU A 210 7.52 2.40 -14.74
CA GLU A 210 6.93 3.61 -15.33
C GLU A 210 5.57 3.94 -14.72
N ALA A 211 4.79 2.91 -14.33
CA ALA A 211 3.54 3.05 -13.60
C ALA A 211 3.72 3.42 -12.11
N GLY A 212 4.96 3.63 -11.64
CA GLY A 212 5.27 4.05 -10.27
C GLY A 212 5.35 2.91 -9.24
N ILE A 213 5.33 1.65 -9.69
CA ILE A 213 5.42 0.48 -8.81
C ILE A 213 6.87 0.23 -8.41
N ASP A 214 7.11 0.02 -7.12
CA ASP A 214 8.41 -0.47 -6.65
C ASP A 214 8.59 -1.94 -7.05
N VAL A 215 9.38 -2.15 -8.10
CA VAL A 215 9.76 -3.45 -8.65
C VAL A 215 11.15 -3.90 -8.20
N SER A 216 11.75 -3.25 -7.19
CA SER A 216 13.06 -3.65 -6.66
C SER A 216 13.06 -5.06 -6.05
N GLY A 217 11.88 -5.57 -5.67
CA GLY A 217 11.64 -6.94 -5.22
C GLY A 217 11.34 -7.95 -6.33
N VAL A 218 11.34 -7.54 -7.61
CA VAL A 218 11.06 -8.42 -8.76
C VAL A 218 12.36 -8.98 -9.31
N ASP A 219 12.58 -10.28 -9.06
CA ASP A 219 13.75 -11.00 -9.53
C ASP A 219 13.66 -11.31 -11.04
N THR A 220 14.81 -11.38 -11.70
CA THR A 220 14.92 -11.89 -13.06
C THR A 220 15.58 -13.26 -13.01
N LEU A 221 14.89 -14.30 -13.46
CA LEU A 221 15.37 -15.68 -13.47
C LEU A 221 15.89 -16.04 -14.87
N PRO A 222 17.22 -16.03 -15.13
CA PRO A 222 17.75 -16.09 -16.50
C PRO A 222 17.38 -17.37 -17.27
N SER A 223 17.19 -18.48 -16.55
CA SER A 223 16.84 -19.78 -17.13
C SER A 223 15.33 -20.05 -17.22
N SER A 224 14.48 -19.09 -16.84
CA SER A 224 13.03 -19.21 -16.92
C SER A 224 12.45 -18.27 -17.98
N VAL A 225 11.30 -18.66 -18.51
CA VAL A 225 10.43 -17.78 -19.32
C VAL A 225 9.45 -17.07 -18.37
N SER A 226 9.09 -15.84 -18.66
CA SER A 226 8.10 -15.06 -17.92
C SER A 226 6.73 -15.73 -17.94
N GLY A 227 5.86 -15.38 -16.98
CA GLY A 227 4.48 -15.83 -17.00
C GLY A 227 3.76 -15.30 -18.24
N ILE A 228 2.91 -16.14 -18.85
CA ILE A 228 2.11 -15.78 -20.03
C ILE A 228 0.69 -16.24 -19.79
N CYS A 229 -0.29 -15.37 -20.03
CA CYS A 229 -1.70 -15.71 -20.01
C CYS A 229 -2.29 -15.49 -21.42
N CYS A 230 -2.82 -16.53 -22.05
CA CYS A 230 -3.59 -16.37 -23.27
C CYS A 230 -5.06 -16.22 -22.90
N VAL A 231 -5.67 -15.10 -23.28
CA VAL A 231 -7.07 -14.76 -23.01
C VAL A 231 -7.83 -14.72 -24.33
N LEU A 232 -8.94 -15.45 -24.42
CA LEU A 232 -9.87 -15.35 -25.53
C LEU A 232 -11.16 -14.67 -25.04
N VAL A 233 -11.51 -13.55 -25.66
CA VAL A 233 -12.67 -12.72 -25.32
C VAL A 233 -13.71 -12.80 -26.44
N ASP A 234 -14.94 -13.16 -26.09
CA ASP A 234 -16.08 -13.10 -27.00
C ASP A 234 -16.52 -11.64 -27.19
N ALA A 235 -16.48 -11.16 -28.45
CA ALA A 235 -16.80 -9.78 -28.80
C ALA A 235 -18.27 -9.39 -28.56
N LYS A 236 -19.18 -10.37 -28.52
CA LYS A 236 -20.62 -10.13 -28.34
C LYS A 236 -21.01 -10.13 -26.87
N THR A 237 -20.44 -11.04 -26.08
CA THR A 237 -20.81 -11.21 -24.66
C THR A 237 -19.84 -10.54 -23.70
N GLY A 238 -18.59 -10.31 -24.11
CA GLY A 238 -17.50 -9.88 -23.24
C GLY A 238 -16.99 -11.00 -22.32
N GLU A 239 -17.53 -12.22 -22.43
CA GLU A 239 -17.05 -13.35 -21.64
C GLU A 239 -15.64 -13.76 -22.09
N SER A 240 -14.81 -14.13 -21.11
CA SER A 240 -13.42 -14.49 -21.36
C SER A 240 -13.10 -15.89 -20.86
N SER A 241 -12.31 -16.63 -21.63
CA SER A 241 -11.62 -17.84 -21.18
C SER A 241 -10.12 -17.61 -21.23
N ASN A 242 -9.37 -18.17 -20.27
CA ASN A 242 -7.92 -18.01 -20.27
C ASN A 242 -7.19 -19.31 -19.92
N ILE A 243 -5.95 -19.40 -20.42
CA ILE A 243 -4.98 -20.42 -20.07
C ILE A 243 -3.66 -19.72 -19.76
N ALA A 244 -3.02 -20.10 -18.66
CA ALA A 244 -1.79 -19.46 -18.21
C ALA A 244 -0.64 -20.46 -18.07
N TYR A 245 0.53 -20.05 -18.54
CA TYR A 245 1.82 -20.66 -18.23
C TYR A 245 2.50 -19.83 -17.15
N GLN A 246 2.80 -20.44 -16.00
CA GLN A 246 3.29 -19.71 -14.83
C GLN A 246 4.78 -19.34 -14.92
N GLY A 247 5.58 -20.04 -15.72
CA GLY A 247 6.98 -19.70 -15.96
C GLY A 247 7.78 -19.36 -14.70
N ALA A 248 8.44 -18.20 -14.70
CA ALA A 248 9.23 -17.69 -13.59
C ALA A 248 8.44 -17.58 -12.26
N ASN A 249 7.12 -17.39 -12.29
CA ASN A 249 6.30 -17.22 -11.09
C ASN A 249 6.32 -18.45 -10.17
N ILE A 250 6.29 -19.66 -10.74
CA ILE A 250 6.34 -20.91 -9.93
C ILE A 250 7.75 -21.23 -9.43
N ASN A 251 8.76 -20.77 -10.17
CA ASN A 251 10.18 -20.98 -9.86
C ASN A 251 10.72 -19.95 -8.87
N TRP A 252 10.00 -18.85 -8.66
CA TRP A 252 10.40 -17.82 -7.72
C TRP A 252 10.51 -18.35 -6.30
N ARG A 253 11.49 -17.83 -5.56
CA ARG A 253 11.68 -18.07 -4.12
C ARG A 253 12.02 -16.74 -3.47
N PRO A 254 11.48 -16.46 -2.26
CA PRO A 254 11.74 -15.19 -1.60
C PRO A 254 13.23 -15.05 -1.29
N SER A 255 13.80 -13.90 -1.66
CA SER A 255 15.21 -13.58 -1.39
C SER A 255 15.49 -13.50 0.11
N ALA A 256 16.76 -13.68 0.49
CA ALA A 256 17.19 -13.49 1.88
C ALA A 256 16.81 -12.08 2.39
N ALA A 257 17.02 -11.05 1.57
CA ALA A 257 16.66 -9.67 1.93
C ALA A 257 15.15 -9.48 2.17
N LEU A 258 14.28 -10.14 1.39
CA LEU A 258 12.84 -10.13 1.68
C LEU A 258 12.55 -10.82 3.02
N MET A 259 13.11 -12.01 3.24
CA MET A 259 12.91 -12.75 4.48
C MET A 259 13.42 -11.96 5.70
N ASP A 260 14.58 -11.32 5.61
CA ASP A 260 15.16 -10.49 6.67
C ASP A 260 14.26 -9.29 6.98
N ARG A 261 13.68 -8.65 5.95
CA ARG A 261 12.69 -7.57 6.14
C ARG A 261 11.44 -8.05 6.87
N LEU A 262 10.93 -9.24 6.55
CA LEU A 262 9.77 -9.83 7.25
C LEU A 262 10.09 -10.21 8.70
N GLN A 263 11.33 -10.66 8.96
CA GLN A 263 11.79 -11.11 10.27
C GLN A 263 12.32 -9.95 11.17
N GLY A 264 12.49 -8.76 10.59
CA GLY A 264 13.00 -7.58 11.30
C GLY A 264 12.14 -7.19 12.50
N SER A 265 12.78 -6.83 13.62
CA SER A 265 12.12 -6.65 14.91
C SER A 265 11.28 -5.36 15.05
N LYS A 266 11.42 -4.40 14.11
CA LYS A 266 10.58 -3.22 13.82
C LYS A 266 11.41 -2.24 12.97
N GLY A 267 10.82 -1.65 11.94
CA GLY A 267 11.48 -0.66 11.08
C GLY A 267 10.54 -0.15 9.98
N PRO A 268 10.90 0.95 9.28
CA PRO A 268 10.10 1.48 8.18
C PRO A 268 9.90 0.47 7.05
N ASP A 269 10.82 -0.49 6.90
CA ASP A 269 10.82 -1.48 5.83
C ASP A 269 10.01 -2.74 6.16
N ARG A 270 9.42 -2.82 7.36
CA ARG A 270 8.57 -3.95 7.77
C ARG A 270 7.15 -3.70 7.26
N PRO A 271 6.56 -4.62 6.46
CA PRO A 271 5.22 -4.42 5.92
C PRO A 271 4.16 -4.41 7.02
N ASP A 272 3.18 -3.52 6.88
CA ASP A 272 1.94 -3.54 7.65
C ASP A 272 1.03 -4.67 7.16
N LEU A 273 1.06 -4.96 5.86
CA LEU A 273 0.25 -5.98 5.21
C LEU A 273 1.04 -6.67 4.10
N ILE A 274 0.94 -8.00 4.06
CA ILE A 274 1.42 -8.81 2.93
C ILE A 274 0.19 -9.31 2.15
N ILE A 275 0.16 -9.04 0.84
CA ILE A 275 -0.86 -9.57 -0.07
C ILE A 275 -0.29 -10.77 -0.82
N LEU A 276 -1.05 -11.87 -0.85
CA LEU A 276 -0.67 -13.13 -1.48
C LEU A 276 -1.74 -13.59 -2.47
N HIS A 277 -1.28 -14.20 -3.56
CA HIS A 277 -2.08 -14.91 -4.56
C HIS A 277 -1.58 -16.35 -4.71
N LEU A 278 -2.29 -17.20 -5.46
CA LEU A 278 -1.93 -18.60 -5.70
C LEU A 278 -1.30 -18.85 -7.09
N ASP A 279 -0.85 -17.78 -7.74
CA ASP A 279 -0.09 -17.81 -8.98
C ASP A 279 1.44 -17.86 -8.73
N THR A 280 1.86 -17.94 -7.45
CA THR A 280 3.20 -18.38 -7.02
C THR A 280 3.14 -19.77 -6.42
N SER A 281 4.29 -20.41 -6.18
CA SER A 281 4.28 -21.78 -5.62
C SER A 281 3.67 -21.81 -4.21
N LEU A 282 2.84 -22.81 -3.94
CA LEU A 282 2.17 -22.98 -2.65
C LEU A 282 3.16 -23.14 -1.49
N GLU A 283 4.36 -23.67 -1.77
CA GLU A 283 5.48 -23.73 -0.83
C GLU A 283 5.89 -22.32 -0.35
N VAL A 284 6.01 -21.38 -1.29
CA VAL A 284 6.34 -19.98 -0.99
C VAL A 284 5.22 -19.31 -0.20
N VAL A 285 3.96 -19.49 -0.62
CA VAL A 285 2.80 -18.92 0.09
C VAL A 285 2.79 -19.41 1.55
N ARG A 286 2.97 -20.71 1.80
CA ARG A 286 3.05 -21.27 3.16
C ARG A 286 4.22 -20.71 3.95
N LYS A 287 5.40 -20.61 3.34
CA LYS A 287 6.59 -20.04 3.99
C LYS A 287 6.37 -18.59 4.44
N ILE A 288 5.78 -17.77 3.57
CA ILE A 288 5.48 -16.37 3.88
C ILE A 288 4.42 -16.27 4.96
N LEU A 289 3.30 -17.00 4.87
CA LEU A 289 2.24 -16.97 5.88
C LEU A 289 2.75 -17.42 7.25
N LYS A 290 3.57 -18.48 7.30
CA LYS A 290 4.21 -18.92 8.54
C LYS A 290 5.09 -17.84 9.14
N THR A 291 5.93 -17.21 8.33
CA THR A 291 6.81 -16.11 8.77
C THR A 291 5.98 -14.91 9.25
N ALA A 292 4.93 -14.53 8.51
CA ALA A 292 4.05 -13.44 8.89
C ALA A 292 3.37 -13.71 10.24
N ALA A 293 2.92 -14.94 10.49
CA ALA A 293 2.34 -15.33 11.77
C ALA A 293 3.36 -15.25 12.92
N GLU A 294 4.56 -15.80 12.75
CA GLU A 294 5.65 -15.75 13.74
C GLU A 294 6.01 -14.32 14.12
N PHE A 295 6.07 -13.42 13.13
CA PHE A 295 6.46 -12.03 13.31
C PHE A 295 5.28 -11.08 13.45
N LYS A 296 4.03 -11.56 13.53
CA LYS A 296 2.80 -10.75 13.70
C LYS A 296 2.64 -9.65 12.63
N ILE A 297 2.80 -10.03 11.37
CA ILE A 297 2.51 -9.21 10.20
C ILE A 297 1.14 -9.61 9.67
N ASP A 298 0.30 -8.63 9.32
CA ASP A 298 -1.01 -8.96 8.77
C ASP A 298 -0.89 -9.50 7.36
N THR A 299 -1.83 -10.37 7.00
CA THR A 299 -1.84 -11.06 5.70
C THR A 299 -3.19 -10.97 5.04
N LEU A 300 -3.19 -10.76 3.72
CA LEU A 300 -4.36 -10.84 2.86
C LEU A 300 -4.10 -11.90 1.80
N LEU A 301 -4.93 -12.94 1.76
CA LEU A 301 -4.89 -13.95 0.71
C LEU A 301 -6.08 -13.76 -0.23
N ASN A 302 -5.80 -13.60 -1.52
CA ASN A 302 -6.78 -13.87 -2.58
C ASN A 302 -6.45 -15.24 -3.18
N PRO A 303 -7.25 -16.31 -2.89
CA PRO A 303 -6.90 -17.68 -3.23
C PRO A 303 -7.23 -18.00 -4.69
N SER A 304 -6.63 -17.26 -5.61
CA SER A 304 -6.89 -17.33 -7.04
C SER A 304 -5.57 -17.58 -7.81
N PRO A 305 -5.51 -18.55 -8.74
CA PRO A 305 -6.56 -19.53 -9.07
C PRO A 305 -6.77 -20.56 -7.94
N VAL A 306 -7.98 -21.11 -7.80
CA VAL A 306 -8.28 -22.06 -6.71
C VAL A 306 -7.49 -23.36 -6.85
N THR A 307 -6.77 -23.69 -5.80
CA THR A 307 -6.15 -25.01 -5.58
C THR A 307 -6.58 -25.56 -4.21
N ASP A 308 -6.32 -26.84 -3.94
CA ASP A 308 -6.51 -27.36 -2.58
C ASP A 308 -5.37 -26.86 -1.68
N LEU A 309 -5.70 -26.03 -0.70
CA LEU A 309 -4.73 -25.41 0.18
C LEU A 309 -4.46 -26.21 1.46
N GLY A 310 -5.35 -27.14 1.80
CA GLY A 310 -5.50 -27.64 3.17
C GLY A 310 -6.06 -26.59 4.13
N THR A 311 -6.41 -27.00 5.35
CA THR A 311 -7.03 -26.11 6.33
C THR A 311 -6.04 -25.25 7.10
N GLU A 312 -4.78 -25.69 7.21
CA GLU A 312 -3.75 -25.04 8.01
C GLU A 312 -3.40 -23.63 7.50
N ILE A 313 -3.51 -23.38 6.19
CA ILE A 313 -3.17 -22.09 5.58
C ILE A 313 -4.05 -20.95 6.11
N TYR A 314 -5.24 -21.26 6.59
CA TYR A 314 -6.22 -20.28 7.06
C TYR A 314 -5.95 -19.84 8.50
N HIS A 315 -5.11 -20.59 9.24
CA HIS A 315 -4.75 -20.24 10.61
C HIS A 315 -3.95 -18.93 10.62
N ASN A 316 -4.38 -17.96 11.42
CA ASN A 316 -3.76 -16.64 11.56
C ASN A 316 -3.81 -15.75 10.30
N LEU A 317 -4.59 -16.12 9.29
CA LEU A 317 -4.83 -15.27 8.13
C LEU A 317 -5.70 -14.07 8.53
N THR A 318 -5.20 -12.85 8.33
CA THR A 318 -5.93 -11.64 8.72
C THR A 318 -7.12 -11.39 7.80
N HIS A 319 -6.91 -11.51 6.50
CA HIS A 319 -7.93 -11.25 5.47
C HIS A 319 -7.95 -12.36 4.42
N LEU A 320 -9.14 -12.87 4.11
CA LEU A 320 -9.38 -13.75 2.97
C LEU A 320 -10.39 -13.07 2.04
N ILE A 321 -9.98 -12.79 0.81
CA ILE A 321 -10.86 -12.20 -0.22
C ILE A 321 -11.02 -13.20 -1.34
N LEU A 322 -12.26 -13.57 -1.65
CA LEU A 322 -12.57 -14.63 -2.60
C LEU A 322 -13.86 -14.30 -3.37
N ASN A 323 -14.01 -14.79 -4.59
CA ASN A 323 -15.28 -14.68 -5.32
C ASN A 323 -16.27 -15.81 -4.96
N GLU A 324 -17.51 -15.75 -5.45
CA GLU A 324 -18.53 -16.78 -5.15
C GLU A 324 -18.09 -18.22 -5.56
N PRO A 325 -17.60 -18.48 -6.78
CA PRO A 325 -17.09 -19.80 -7.15
C PRO A 325 -15.94 -20.30 -6.26
N GLU A 326 -14.99 -19.41 -5.92
CA GLU A 326 -13.87 -19.69 -5.02
C GLU A 326 -14.37 -20.07 -3.63
N ALA A 327 -15.34 -19.32 -3.09
CA ALA A 327 -15.96 -19.57 -1.80
C ALA A 327 -16.69 -20.90 -1.74
N MET A 328 -17.51 -21.19 -2.75
CA MET A 328 -18.22 -22.46 -2.87
C MET A 328 -17.24 -23.63 -2.92
N ARG A 329 -16.19 -23.54 -3.74
CA ARG A 329 -15.20 -24.61 -3.92
C ARG A 329 -14.38 -24.88 -2.65
N LEU A 330 -13.84 -23.84 -2.02
CA LEU A 330 -12.95 -23.97 -0.87
C LEU A 330 -13.69 -24.28 0.43
N SER A 331 -14.91 -23.74 0.61
CA SER A 331 -15.74 -24.05 1.79
C SER A 331 -16.54 -25.35 1.65
N ARG A 332 -16.65 -25.89 0.43
CA ARG A 332 -17.51 -27.02 0.08
C ARG A 332 -18.99 -26.79 0.43
N VAL A 333 -19.40 -25.53 0.53
CA VAL A 333 -20.80 -25.14 0.74
C VAL A 333 -21.46 -24.95 -0.61
N ASP A 334 -22.47 -25.76 -0.92
CA ASP A 334 -23.28 -25.57 -2.11
C ASP A 334 -24.11 -24.27 -2.00
N PHE A 335 -23.98 -23.41 -3.00
CA PHE A 335 -24.76 -22.16 -3.11
C PHE A 335 -26.06 -22.34 -3.89
N GLY A 336 -26.22 -23.48 -4.57
CA GLY A 336 -27.29 -23.71 -5.53
C GLY A 336 -27.22 -22.73 -6.71
N LYS A 337 -28.30 -22.71 -7.51
CA LYS A 337 -28.40 -21.85 -8.69
C LYS A 337 -28.53 -20.36 -8.35
N PHE A 338 -29.11 -20.04 -7.20
CA PHE A 338 -29.34 -18.67 -6.74
C PHE A 338 -28.76 -18.50 -5.33
N PRO A 339 -27.47 -18.10 -5.23
CA PRO A 339 -26.82 -17.92 -3.95
C PRO A 339 -27.57 -16.91 -3.08
N THR A 340 -27.75 -17.26 -1.80
CA THR A 340 -28.44 -16.42 -0.81
C THR A 340 -27.47 -15.89 0.23
N LYS A 341 -27.89 -14.86 0.98
CA LYS A 341 -27.14 -14.36 2.14
C LYS A 341 -26.77 -15.47 3.14
N ALA A 342 -27.67 -16.42 3.37
CA ALA A 342 -27.42 -17.55 4.27
C ALA A 342 -26.31 -18.47 3.74
N ALA A 343 -26.24 -18.70 2.42
CA ALA A 343 -25.18 -19.50 1.80
C ALA A 343 -23.80 -18.81 1.94
N TRP A 344 -23.72 -17.51 1.64
CA TRP A 344 -22.49 -16.73 1.83
C TRP A 344 -22.04 -16.68 3.29
N GLN A 345 -22.99 -16.49 4.22
CA GLN A 345 -22.69 -16.52 5.65
C GLN A 345 -22.15 -17.88 6.09
N LYS A 346 -22.74 -18.98 5.61
CA LYS A 346 -22.27 -20.34 5.91
C LYS A 346 -20.86 -20.58 5.39
N ALA A 347 -20.56 -20.20 4.15
CA ALA A 347 -19.22 -20.31 3.58
C ALA A 347 -18.20 -19.42 4.30
N GLY A 348 -18.55 -18.16 4.57
CA GLY A 348 -17.66 -17.26 5.29
C GLY A 348 -17.36 -17.75 6.71
N MET A 349 -18.38 -18.25 7.43
CA MET A 349 -18.23 -18.80 8.78
C MET A 349 -17.36 -20.08 8.81
N TYR A 350 -17.32 -20.85 7.72
CA TYR A 350 -16.39 -21.97 7.60
C TYR A 350 -14.93 -21.48 7.75
N PHE A 351 -14.55 -20.41 7.06
CA PHE A 351 -13.19 -19.84 7.16
C PHE A 351 -12.92 -19.16 8.50
N ILE A 352 -13.92 -18.47 9.08
CA ILE A 352 -13.81 -17.91 10.44
C ILE A 352 -13.49 -19.02 11.46
N LYS A 353 -14.15 -20.18 11.36
CA LYS A 353 -13.89 -21.35 12.23
C LYS A 353 -12.50 -21.95 12.04
N LEU A 354 -11.89 -21.76 10.87
CA LEU A 354 -10.50 -22.12 10.60
C LEU A 354 -9.50 -21.04 11.06
N GLY A 355 -9.96 -19.93 11.63
CA GLY A 355 -9.08 -18.92 12.22
C GLY A 355 -8.81 -17.70 11.34
N VAL A 356 -9.52 -17.53 10.22
CA VAL A 356 -9.48 -16.27 9.45
C VAL A 356 -10.18 -15.16 10.24
N ILE A 357 -9.59 -13.97 10.31
CA ILE A 357 -10.16 -12.85 11.07
C ILE A 357 -11.25 -12.12 10.28
N HIS A 358 -10.97 -11.80 9.02
CA HIS A 358 -11.87 -11.11 8.11
C HIS A 358 -12.02 -11.88 6.80
N VAL A 359 -13.26 -12.22 6.43
CA VAL A 359 -13.54 -12.89 5.16
C VAL A 359 -14.44 -11.98 4.33
N VAL A 360 -14.12 -11.81 3.05
CA VAL A 360 -14.91 -11.04 2.10
C VAL A 360 -15.17 -11.89 0.86
N ILE A 361 -16.43 -12.10 0.54
CA ILE A 361 -16.89 -12.81 -0.65
C ILE A 361 -17.37 -11.77 -1.66
N THR A 362 -16.67 -11.61 -2.79
CA THR A 362 -17.10 -10.73 -3.88
C THR A 362 -18.19 -11.41 -4.71
N LEU A 363 -19.23 -10.65 -5.05
CA LEU A 363 -20.50 -11.15 -5.62
C LEU A 363 -20.79 -10.54 -7.01
N GLY A 364 -19.74 -10.11 -7.70
CA GLY A 364 -19.85 -9.37 -8.96
C GLY A 364 -20.76 -8.14 -8.82
N ALA A 365 -21.77 -8.05 -9.68
CA ALA A 365 -22.74 -6.95 -9.70
C ALA A 365 -23.56 -6.80 -8.41
N LYS A 366 -23.60 -7.82 -7.52
CA LYS A 366 -24.32 -7.74 -6.24
C LYS A 366 -23.49 -7.05 -5.13
N GLY A 367 -22.21 -6.75 -5.40
CA GLY A 367 -21.29 -6.13 -4.44
C GLY A 367 -20.45 -7.17 -3.70
N ALA A 368 -20.43 -7.14 -2.37
CA ALA A 368 -19.61 -8.03 -1.56
C ALA A 368 -20.28 -8.38 -0.21
N TYR A 369 -20.07 -9.61 0.25
CA TYR A 369 -20.48 -10.07 1.57
C TYR A 369 -19.27 -10.18 2.49
N TYR A 370 -19.24 -9.45 3.60
CA TYR A 370 -18.17 -9.56 4.60
C TYR A 370 -18.64 -10.33 5.83
N ILE A 371 -17.72 -11.03 6.49
CA ILE A 371 -17.93 -11.68 7.77
C ILE A 371 -16.67 -11.63 8.64
N THR A 372 -16.89 -11.51 9.94
CA THR A 372 -15.92 -11.62 11.03
C THR A 372 -16.54 -12.52 12.11
N ALA A 373 -15.83 -12.73 13.22
CA ALA A 373 -16.37 -13.48 14.37
C ALA A 373 -17.64 -12.86 14.97
N ASP A 374 -17.78 -11.54 14.93
CA ASP A 374 -18.80 -10.76 15.63
C ASP A 374 -19.84 -10.09 14.70
N ARG A 375 -19.55 -9.97 13.39
CA ARG A 375 -20.43 -9.26 12.46
C ARG A 375 -20.37 -9.81 11.04
N SER A 376 -21.42 -9.56 10.27
CA SER A 376 -21.46 -9.82 8.84
C SER A 376 -22.43 -8.88 8.15
N GLY A 377 -22.20 -8.59 6.87
CA GLY A 377 -23.09 -7.71 6.11
C GLY A 377 -22.91 -7.85 4.62
N LEU A 378 -23.98 -7.54 3.89
CA LEU A 378 -23.96 -7.35 2.44
C LEU A 378 -23.72 -5.86 2.17
N VAL A 379 -22.69 -5.56 1.39
CA VAL A 379 -22.49 -4.26 0.77
C VAL A 379 -22.96 -4.40 -0.67
N SER A 380 -24.09 -3.77 -0.99
CA SER A 380 -24.64 -3.75 -2.34
C SER A 380 -24.02 -2.62 -3.16
N LEU A 381 -23.81 -2.88 -4.46
CA LEU A 381 -23.51 -1.79 -5.39
C LEU A 381 -24.75 -0.89 -5.51
N THR A 382 -24.55 0.41 -5.41
CA THR A 382 -25.62 1.42 -5.50
C THR A 382 -25.85 1.92 -6.92
N GLU A 383 -24.94 1.59 -7.85
CA GLU A 383 -24.95 2.07 -9.22
C GLU A 383 -25.01 0.90 -10.19
N ASN A 384 -26.00 0.93 -11.10
CA ASN A 384 -25.98 0.09 -12.30
C ASN A 384 -24.95 0.69 -13.25
N VAL A 385 -23.79 0.07 -13.34
CA VAL A 385 -22.74 0.47 -14.27
C VAL A 385 -22.80 -0.38 -15.52
N ASN A 386 -22.67 0.26 -16.68
CA ASN A 386 -22.50 -0.45 -17.94
C ASN A 386 -21.12 -1.13 -17.90
N VAL A 387 -21.10 -2.45 -17.78
CA VAL A 387 -19.86 -3.24 -17.72
C VAL A 387 -19.24 -3.23 -19.10
N ILE A 388 -18.10 -2.56 -19.24
CA ILE A 388 -17.30 -2.53 -20.46
C ILE A 388 -16.27 -3.67 -20.44
N ASP A 389 -15.56 -3.84 -19.32
CA ASP A 389 -14.60 -4.94 -19.11
C ASP A 389 -14.55 -5.30 -17.62
N SER A 390 -14.79 -6.57 -17.27
CA SER A 390 -14.76 -7.02 -15.86
C SER A 390 -13.36 -7.43 -15.38
N THR A 391 -12.38 -7.47 -16.29
CA THR A 391 -11.00 -7.88 -16.00
C THR A 391 -10.39 -6.94 -14.95
N GLY A 392 -9.63 -7.51 -14.00
CA GLY A 392 -8.95 -6.73 -12.96
C GLY A 392 -9.85 -6.08 -11.92
N ALA A 393 -11.17 -6.25 -11.98
CA ALA A 393 -12.09 -5.74 -10.96
C ALA A 393 -11.81 -6.37 -9.57
N GLY A 394 -11.50 -7.67 -9.54
CA GLY A 394 -11.12 -8.38 -8.31
C GLY A 394 -9.78 -7.92 -7.74
N ASP A 395 -8.80 -7.67 -8.61
CA ASP A 395 -7.48 -7.16 -8.22
C ASP A 395 -7.60 -5.70 -7.73
N THR A 396 -8.45 -4.90 -8.38
CA THR A 396 -8.79 -3.53 -7.96
C THR A 396 -9.44 -3.52 -6.59
N PHE A 397 -10.43 -4.40 -6.37
CA PHE A 397 -11.09 -4.57 -5.08
C PHE A 397 -10.06 -4.90 -4.00
N THR A 398 -9.20 -5.88 -4.27
CA THR A 398 -8.18 -6.36 -3.32
C THR A 398 -7.16 -5.27 -2.97
N GLY A 399 -6.60 -4.59 -3.97
CA GLY A 399 -5.63 -3.51 -3.77
C GLY A 399 -6.24 -2.32 -3.01
N THR A 400 -7.46 -1.93 -3.36
CA THR A 400 -8.18 -0.83 -2.68
C THR A 400 -8.48 -1.18 -1.23
N TYR A 401 -9.01 -2.39 -0.98
CA TYR A 401 -9.30 -2.88 0.37
C TYR A 401 -8.04 -2.89 1.23
N ALA A 402 -6.92 -3.35 0.69
CA ALA A 402 -5.63 -3.42 1.38
C ALA A 402 -5.12 -2.03 1.81
N VAL A 403 -5.18 -1.04 0.92
CA VAL A 403 -4.77 0.33 1.23
C VAL A 403 -5.68 0.94 2.29
N GLU A 404 -7.00 0.77 2.18
CA GLU A 404 -7.94 1.22 3.21
C GLU A 404 -7.68 0.54 4.55
N TYR A 405 -7.37 -0.76 4.56
CA TYR A 405 -6.99 -1.47 5.78
C TYR A 405 -5.78 -0.85 6.46
N VAL A 406 -4.65 -0.74 5.76
CA VAL A 406 -3.41 -0.20 6.33
C VAL A 406 -3.63 1.24 6.81
N ARG A 407 -4.29 2.08 5.99
CA ARG A 407 -4.58 3.48 6.32
C ARG A 407 -5.44 3.59 7.59
N LYS A 408 -6.58 2.89 7.63
CA LYS A 408 -7.53 3.01 8.74
C LYS A 408 -7.06 2.30 10.01
N LYS A 409 -6.33 1.18 9.89
CA LYS A 409 -5.70 0.51 11.03
C LYS A 409 -4.69 1.40 11.72
N ARG A 410 -3.81 2.06 10.96
CA ARG A 410 -2.83 3.00 11.51
C ARG A 410 -3.45 4.23 12.16
N LEU A 411 -4.59 4.68 11.65
CA LEU A 411 -5.40 5.73 12.27
C LEU A 411 -6.23 5.24 13.48
N GLY A 412 -6.24 3.94 13.79
CA GLY A 412 -7.04 3.38 14.88
C GLY A 412 -8.56 3.38 14.64
N ILE A 413 -8.99 3.52 13.39
CA ILE A 413 -10.40 3.67 12.98
C ILE A 413 -10.82 2.63 11.93
N TRP A 414 -10.18 1.46 11.95
CA TRP A 414 -10.49 0.36 11.03
C TRP A 414 -11.97 -0.07 11.13
N ASN A 415 -12.62 -0.15 9.98
CA ASN A 415 -13.96 -0.70 9.86
C ASN A 415 -14.09 -1.45 8.52
N VAL A 416 -14.35 -2.76 8.62
CA VAL A 416 -14.45 -3.67 7.47
C VAL A 416 -15.54 -3.23 6.49
N THR A 417 -16.68 -2.72 6.95
CA THR A 417 -17.79 -2.31 6.08
C THR A 417 -17.38 -1.16 5.19
N THR A 418 -16.78 -0.11 5.76
CA THR A 418 -16.36 1.06 5.00
C THR A 418 -15.24 0.72 4.01
N ALA A 419 -14.35 -0.21 4.37
CA ALA A 419 -13.30 -0.68 3.46
C ALA A 419 -13.87 -1.48 2.28
N VAL A 420 -14.85 -2.35 2.53
CA VAL A 420 -15.57 -3.11 1.50
C VAL A 420 -16.36 -2.17 0.58
N GLU A 421 -17.05 -1.16 1.13
CA GLU A 421 -17.76 -0.15 0.33
C GLU A 421 -16.84 0.61 -0.61
N ARG A 422 -15.67 1.05 -0.12
CA ARG A 422 -14.66 1.74 -0.95
C ARG A 422 -14.07 0.82 -2.02
N ALA A 423 -13.76 -0.42 -1.66
CA ALA A 423 -13.26 -1.41 -2.61
C ALA A 423 -14.29 -1.76 -3.70
N CYS A 424 -15.57 -1.89 -3.33
CA CYS A 424 -16.68 -2.05 -4.27
C CYS A 424 -16.74 -0.86 -5.24
N LYS A 425 -16.73 0.38 -4.74
CA LYS A 425 -16.77 1.59 -5.58
C LYS A 425 -15.60 1.65 -6.57
N ALA A 426 -14.39 1.35 -6.11
CA ALA A 426 -13.21 1.33 -6.97
C ALA A 426 -13.31 0.24 -8.06
N ALA A 427 -13.72 -0.98 -7.69
CA ALA A 427 -13.93 -2.06 -8.65
C ALA A 427 -15.04 -1.72 -9.67
N THR A 428 -16.12 -1.07 -9.24
CA THR A 428 -17.19 -0.57 -10.11
C THR A 428 -16.69 0.47 -11.11
N ALA A 429 -15.79 1.38 -10.68
CA ALA A 429 -15.18 2.34 -11.58
C ALA A 429 -14.25 1.67 -12.63
N THR A 430 -13.56 0.58 -12.25
CA THR A 430 -12.75 -0.21 -13.18
C THR A 430 -13.60 -0.88 -14.25
N VAL A 431 -14.75 -1.46 -13.88
CA VAL A 431 -15.56 -2.20 -14.87
C VAL A 431 -16.22 -1.33 -15.93
N GLY A 432 -16.31 -0.02 -15.68
CA GLY A 432 -16.79 0.96 -16.65
C GLY A 432 -15.73 1.43 -17.65
N ARG A 433 -14.56 0.80 -17.72
CA ARG A 433 -13.44 1.13 -18.61
C ARG A 433 -12.97 -0.10 -19.38
N LEU A 434 -12.31 0.08 -20.53
CA LEU A 434 -11.68 -1.02 -21.29
C LEU A 434 -10.35 -1.42 -20.63
N GLY A 435 -10.16 -2.71 -20.38
CA GLY A 435 -8.91 -3.26 -19.86
C GLY A 435 -8.70 -3.02 -18.36
N ALA A 436 -8.35 -4.09 -17.64
CA ALA A 436 -7.73 -3.99 -16.31
C ALA A 436 -6.43 -3.15 -16.27
N HIS A 437 -5.89 -2.88 -17.45
CA HIS A 437 -4.49 -2.58 -17.72
C HIS A 437 -4.28 -1.21 -18.36
N ASP A 438 -5.33 -0.38 -18.46
CA ASP A 438 -5.15 0.95 -19.03
C ASP A 438 -4.26 1.77 -18.08
N LEU A 439 -2.98 1.87 -18.44
CA LEU A 439 -1.96 2.76 -17.88
C LEU A 439 -2.10 4.19 -18.43
N GLY A 440 -3.00 4.39 -19.41
CA GLY A 440 -3.39 5.70 -19.90
C GLY A 440 -4.35 6.41 -18.94
N LEU A 441 -3.84 7.46 -18.31
CA LEU A 441 -4.50 8.66 -17.74
C LEU A 441 -6.01 8.62 -17.50
#